data_AF-A0AAD9PSL0-F1
#
_entry.id   AF-A0AAD9PSL0-F1
#
_cell.length_a   1.000
_cell.length_b   1.000
_cell.length_c   1.000
_cell.angle_alpha   90.00
_cell.angle_beta   90.00
_cell.angle_gamma   90.00
#
_symmetry.space_group_name_H-M   'P 1'
#
loop_
_entity.id
_entity.type
_entity.pdbx_description
1 polymer ?
#
loop_
_entity_poly.entity_id
_entity_poly.type
_entity_poly.pdbx_seq_one_letter_code
_entity_poly.pdbx_strand_id
1 'polypeptide(L)'
;MALVNFVFLITRLVILIKYKKDESIFILKNLVACLFLASYPANYKNNSTWYLTSLSYAPSVFVWLILAFCKKAKLRWLFLTWGLYVLGLVVSTAVVFANVGDILDKEKFLGPNVLKMVLCITPLLLLLLLNTAEDVKDHKELVPSLCFQMAVDLFDAVEIIDIVLEEREHSYGIPKGFGDTMVVLACISFLLSPWQMAENDLEKDKLRRRTAKWRYIVEMIVENLAFLVIRSVIVFKYKKDESIFIAKNGIAFVLGVMGIRSLKN
;
A
#
# COMPACT_ATOMS: atom_id res chain seq x y z
N MET A 1 -14.52 23.13 -13.89
CA MET A 1 -15.65 22.44 -14.57
C MET A 1 -15.41 20.94 -14.77
N ALA A 2 -14.20 20.51 -15.17
CA ALA A 2 -13.86 19.08 -15.30
C ALA A 2 -13.94 18.27 -14.00
N LEU A 3 -13.52 18.83 -12.86
CA LEU A 3 -13.55 18.14 -11.55
C LEU A 3 -14.99 17.86 -11.07
N VAL A 4 -15.94 18.77 -11.35
CA VAL A 4 -17.36 18.62 -10.96
C VAL A 4 -18.03 17.56 -11.83
N ASN A 5 -17.78 17.56 -13.15
CA ASN A 5 -18.27 16.52 -14.06
C ASN A 5 -17.67 15.14 -13.71
N PHE A 6 -16.45 15.12 -13.19
CA PHE A 6 -15.74 13.92 -12.78
C PHE A 6 -16.25 13.35 -11.45
N VAL A 7 -16.50 14.19 -10.45
CA VAL A 7 -17.21 13.79 -9.20
C VAL A 7 -18.63 13.30 -9.52
N PHE A 8 -19.31 13.91 -10.50
CA PHE A 8 -20.60 13.44 -10.98
C PHE A 8 -20.52 12.09 -11.70
N LEU A 9 -19.45 11.84 -12.46
CA LEU A 9 -19.21 10.56 -13.13
C LEU A 9 -18.91 9.45 -12.11
N ILE A 10 -18.11 9.74 -11.09
CA ILE A 10 -17.85 8.82 -9.97
C ILE A 10 -19.15 8.55 -9.20
N THR A 11 -19.93 9.58 -8.88
CA THR A 11 -21.22 9.43 -8.19
C THR A 11 -22.21 8.60 -9.02
N ARG A 12 -22.25 8.79 -10.36
CA ARG A 12 -23.10 7.98 -11.25
C ARG A 12 -22.61 6.53 -11.40
N LEU A 13 -21.29 6.29 -11.41
CA LEU A 13 -20.74 4.93 -11.38
C LEU A 13 -21.04 4.23 -10.05
N VAL A 14 -20.94 4.94 -8.93
CA VAL A 14 -21.26 4.46 -7.58
C VAL A 14 -22.74 4.04 -7.49
N ILE A 15 -23.64 4.75 -8.17
CA ILE A 15 -25.07 4.41 -8.22
C ILE A 15 -25.34 3.18 -9.11
N LEU A 16 -24.64 3.04 -10.24
CA LEU A 16 -24.75 1.87 -11.15
C LEU A 16 -24.22 0.56 -10.55
N ILE A 17 -23.30 0.67 -9.59
CA ILE A 17 -22.61 -0.43 -8.92
C ILE A 17 -23.43 -1.11 -7.80
N LYS A 18 -24.59 -0.56 -7.44
CA LYS A 18 -25.43 -0.98 -6.31
C LYS A 18 -26.00 -2.42 -6.40
N TYR A 19 -25.66 -3.22 -7.42
CA TYR A 19 -26.21 -4.56 -7.68
C TYR A 19 -25.25 -5.75 -7.50
N LYS A 20 -23.95 -5.55 -7.22
CA LYS A 20 -22.99 -6.66 -6.95
C LYS A 20 -21.95 -6.22 -5.91
N LYS A 21 -22.16 -6.65 -4.66
CA LYS A 21 -21.77 -5.88 -3.45
C LYS A 21 -20.26 -5.78 -3.19
N ASP A 22 -19.46 -6.80 -3.49
CA ASP A 22 -18.02 -6.80 -3.15
C ASP A 22 -17.09 -6.57 -4.36
N GLU A 23 -17.43 -7.15 -5.52
CA GLU A 23 -16.64 -7.03 -6.76
C GLU A 23 -16.49 -5.58 -7.24
N SER A 24 -17.54 -4.79 -7.04
CA SER A 24 -17.63 -3.42 -7.51
C SER A 24 -16.88 -2.44 -6.60
N ILE A 25 -16.71 -2.77 -5.32
CA ILE A 25 -15.98 -1.94 -4.36
C ILE A 25 -14.49 -1.96 -4.68
N PHE A 26 -13.94 -3.11 -5.06
CA PHE A 26 -12.53 -3.23 -5.46
C PHE A 26 -12.23 -2.36 -6.68
N ILE A 27 -13.04 -2.49 -7.75
CA ILE A 27 -12.88 -1.70 -8.99
C ILE A 27 -12.99 -0.21 -8.70
N LEU A 28 -14.02 0.20 -7.94
CA LEU A 28 -14.26 1.59 -7.60
C LEU A 28 -13.06 2.19 -6.83
N LYS A 29 -12.52 1.46 -5.85
CA LYS A 29 -11.37 1.92 -5.06
C LYS A 29 -10.08 1.97 -5.88
N ASN A 30 -9.87 0.98 -6.74
CA ASN A 30 -8.75 0.99 -7.69
C ASN A 30 -8.83 2.25 -8.57
N LEU A 31 -10.01 2.50 -9.14
CA LEU A 31 -10.29 3.67 -9.98
C LEU A 31 -10.03 4.99 -9.24
N VAL A 32 -10.50 5.10 -7.99
CA VAL A 32 -10.23 6.26 -7.12
C VAL A 32 -8.72 6.44 -6.91
N ALA A 33 -7.99 5.40 -6.52
CA ALA A 33 -6.54 5.50 -6.30
C ALA A 33 -5.80 5.93 -7.57
N CYS A 34 -6.11 5.32 -8.71
CA CYS A 34 -5.54 5.65 -10.03
C CYS A 34 -5.74 7.13 -10.37
N LEU A 35 -6.98 7.58 -10.25
CA LEU A 35 -7.39 8.89 -10.73
C LEU A 35 -6.85 10.00 -9.83
N PHE A 36 -6.90 9.82 -8.51
CA PHE A 36 -6.36 10.81 -7.59
C PHE A 36 -4.84 10.92 -7.74
N LEU A 37 -4.10 9.80 -7.78
CA LEU A 37 -2.63 9.84 -7.92
C LEU A 37 -2.17 10.41 -9.25
N ALA A 38 -2.86 10.12 -10.36
CA ALA A 38 -2.56 10.72 -11.66
C ALA A 38 -2.94 12.21 -11.75
N SER A 39 -3.94 12.65 -10.97
CA SER A 39 -4.38 14.05 -10.94
C SER A 39 -3.36 14.99 -10.30
N TYR A 40 -2.49 14.50 -9.39
CA TYR A 40 -1.41 15.31 -8.80
C TYR A 40 -0.45 15.87 -9.85
N PRO A 41 0.30 15.05 -10.60
CA PRO A 41 1.21 15.54 -11.62
C PRO A 41 0.48 16.29 -12.75
N ALA A 42 -0.73 15.87 -13.10
CA ALA A 42 -1.51 16.55 -14.13
C ALA A 42 -1.91 17.99 -13.75
N ASN A 43 -2.38 18.21 -12.52
CA ASN A 43 -2.86 19.51 -12.08
C ASN A 43 -1.71 20.45 -11.69
N TYR A 44 -0.64 19.94 -11.08
CA TYR A 44 0.50 20.77 -10.68
C TYR A 44 1.43 21.13 -11.83
N LYS A 45 1.60 20.24 -12.82
CA LYS A 45 2.40 20.53 -14.04
C LYS A 45 1.55 21.01 -15.21
N ASN A 46 0.24 21.17 -15.03
CA ASN A 46 -0.73 21.55 -16.05
C ASN A 46 -0.56 20.77 -17.38
N ASN A 47 -0.25 19.48 -17.29
CA ASN A 47 0.01 18.62 -18.44
C ASN A 47 -0.82 17.35 -18.35
N SER A 48 -1.74 17.17 -19.31
CA SER A 48 -2.68 16.05 -19.35
C SER A 48 -2.02 14.70 -19.65
N THR A 49 -0.78 14.68 -20.18
CA THR A 49 -0.07 13.41 -20.42
C THR A 49 0.21 12.64 -19.14
N TRP A 50 0.22 13.31 -17.98
CA TRP A 50 0.38 12.65 -16.69
C TRP A 50 -0.80 11.76 -16.32
N TYR A 51 -1.98 11.93 -16.92
CA TYR A 51 -3.07 10.96 -16.75
C TYR A 51 -2.72 9.58 -17.33
N LEU A 52 -1.71 9.46 -18.21
CA LEU A 52 -1.23 8.17 -18.70
C LEU A 52 -0.63 7.30 -17.59
N THR A 53 -0.21 7.86 -16.45
CA THR A 53 0.27 7.04 -15.33
C THR A 53 -0.82 6.14 -14.76
N SER A 54 -2.10 6.49 -14.94
CA SER A 54 -3.23 5.63 -14.58
C SER A 54 -3.26 4.31 -15.34
N LEU A 55 -2.63 4.22 -16.52
CA LEU A 55 -2.51 2.97 -17.28
C LEU A 55 -1.73 1.89 -16.53
N SER A 56 -0.90 2.26 -15.55
CA SER A 56 -0.15 1.31 -14.73
C SER A 56 -1.06 0.35 -13.94
N TYR A 57 -2.32 0.72 -13.70
CA TYR A 57 -3.30 -0.11 -13.01
C TYR A 57 -4.18 -0.94 -13.95
N ALA A 58 -4.12 -0.70 -15.27
CA ALA A 58 -4.92 -1.43 -16.25
C ALA A 58 -4.73 -2.96 -16.18
N PRO A 59 -3.50 -3.50 -15.97
CA PRO A 59 -3.32 -4.94 -15.78
C PRO A 59 -4.10 -5.51 -14.59
N SER A 60 -4.12 -4.79 -13.45
CA SER A 60 -4.85 -5.21 -12.25
C SER A 60 -6.36 -5.28 -12.52
N VAL A 61 -6.92 -4.23 -13.13
CA VAL A 61 -8.35 -4.16 -13.45
C VAL A 61 -8.73 -5.24 -14.46
N PHE A 62 -7.89 -5.48 -15.47
CA PHE A 62 -8.13 -6.50 -16.49
C PHE A 62 -8.19 -7.91 -15.89
N VAL A 63 -7.21 -8.28 -15.05
CA VAL A 63 -7.21 -9.58 -14.36
C VAL A 63 -8.44 -9.71 -13.46
N TRP A 64 -8.80 -8.66 -12.71
CA TRP A 64 -9.99 -8.67 -11.86
C TRP A 64 -11.29 -8.87 -12.64
N LEU A 65 -11.44 -8.21 -13.79
CA LEU A 65 -12.61 -8.38 -14.66
C LEU A 65 -12.71 -9.83 -15.15
N ILE A 66 -11.61 -10.43 -15.59
CA ILE A 66 -11.58 -11.85 -15.99
C ILE A 66 -12.07 -12.74 -14.83
N LEU A 67 -11.63 -12.49 -13.60
CA LEU A 67 -12.07 -13.27 -12.44
C LEU A 67 -13.56 -13.11 -12.16
N ALA A 68 -14.06 -11.87 -12.22
CA ALA A 68 -15.48 -11.56 -12.03
C ALA A 68 -16.36 -12.23 -13.10
N PHE A 69 -15.90 -12.29 -14.35
CA PHE A 69 -16.60 -12.98 -15.45
C PHE A 69 -16.51 -14.51 -15.34
N CYS A 70 -15.36 -15.05 -14.95
CA CYS A 70 -15.13 -16.49 -14.88
C CYS A 70 -15.68 -17.15 -13.59
N LYS A 71 -16.16 -16.38 -12.60
CA LYS A 71 -16.60 -16.86 -11.27
C LYS A 71 -15.62 -17.85 -10.63
N LYS A 72 -14.32 -17.59 -10.79
CA LYS A 72 -13.23 -18.44 -10.26
C LYS A 72 -12.29 -17.58 -9.43
N ALA A 73 -12.72 -17.21 -8.23
CA ALA A 73 -11.94 -16.41 -7.29
C ALA A 73 -10.98 -17.29 -6.48
N LYS A 74 -10.09 -18.03 -7.16
CA LYS A 74 -9.03 -18.78 -6.47
C LYS A 74 -8.02 -17.81 -5.86
N LEU A 75 -7.51 -18.15 -4.69
CA LEU A 75 -6.56 -17.34 -3.92
C LEU A 75 -5.36 -16.86 -4.76
N ARG A 76 -4.76 -17.75 -5.56
CA ARG A 76 -3.67 -17.42 -6.51
C ARG A 76 -3.96 -16.23 -7.43
N TRP A 77 -5.18 -16.11 -7.93
CA TRP A 77 -5.55 -15.05 -8.86
C TRP A 77 -5.80 -13.72 -8.14
N LEU A 78 -6.34 -13.77 -6.92
CA LEU A 78 -6.46 -12.58 -6.05
C LEU A 78 -5.07 -12.01 -5.74
N PHE A 79 -4.09 -12.89 -5.51
CA PHE A 79 -2.70 -12.51 -5.28
C PHE A 79 -2.04 -11.87 -6.51
N LEU A 80 -2.30 -12.41 -7.69
CA LEU A 80 -1.85 -11.79 -8.94
C LEU A 80 -2.47 -10.40 -9.13
N THR A 81 -3.77 -10.25 -8.89
CA THR A 81 -4.44 -8.94 -8.95
C THR A 81 -3.84 -7.95 -7.95
N TRP A 82 -3.59 -8.38 -6.71
CA TRP A 82 -2.96 -7.54 -5.69
C TRP A 82 -1.55 -7.08 -6.12
N GLY A 83 -0.71 -8.00 -6.60
CA GLY A 83 0.64 -7.67 -7.07
C GLY A 83 0.64 -6.65 -8.20
N LEU A 84 -0.27 -6.79 -9.17
CA LEU A 84 -0.42 -5.83 -10.26
C LEU A 84 -0.92 -4.46 -9.77
N TYR A 85 -1.82 -4.44 -8.78
CA TYR A 85 -2.27 -3.20 -8.16
C TYR A 85 -1.12 -2.47 -7.44
N VAL A 86 -0.34 -3.20 -6.64
CA VAL A 86 0.82 -2.66 -5.92
C VAL A 86 1.86 -2.07 -6.88
N LEU A 87 2.12 -2.73 -8.02
CA LEU A 87 3.02 -2.19 -9.05
C LEU A 87 2.51 -0.84 -9.58
N GLY A 88 1.21 -0.73 -9.88
CA GLY A 88 0.60 0.55 -10.27
C GLY A 88 0.70 1.62 -9.19
N LEU A 89 0.51 1.23 -7.93
CA LEU A 89 0.64 2.11 -6.76
C LEU A 89 2.05 2.66 -6.61
N VAL A 90 3.07 1.81 -6.71
CA VAL A 90 4.47 2.21 -6.56
C VAL A 90 4.89 3.16 -7.68
N VAL A 91 4.54 2.84 -8.94
CA VAL A 91 4.81 3.72 -10.09
C VAL A 91 4.16 5.08 -9.88
N SER A 92 2.90 5.11 -9.47
CA SER A 92 2.15 6.36 -9.30
C SER A 92 2.70 7.19 -8.14
N THR A 93 2.99 6.57 -7.00
CA THR A 93 3.59 7.23 -5.84
C THR A 93 4.98 7.79 -6.19
N ALA A 94 5.82 7.01 -6.87
CA ALA A 94 7.14 7.47 -7.31
C ALA A 94 7.03 8.68 -8.25
N VAL A 95 6.09 8.67 -9.20
CA VAL A 95 5.85 9.82 -10.08
C VAL A 95 5.40 11.04 -9.29
N VAL A 96 4.47 10.90 -8.35
CA VAL A 96 3.97 12.01 -7.51
C VAL A 96 5.12 12.65 -6.73
N PHE A 97 5.90 11.85 -6.00
CA PHE A 97 7.00 12.37 -5.18
C PHE A 97 8.14 12.96 -6.03
N ALA A 98 8.51 12.33 -7.14
CA ALA A 98 9.58 12.83 -8.01
C ALA A 98 9.22 14.12 -8.75
N ASN A 99 7.92 14.35 -9.05
CA ASN A 99 7.50 15.46 -9.90
C ASN A 99 6.80 16.59 -9.16
N VAL A 100 6.15 16.30 -8.04
CA VAL A 100 5.24 17.23 -7.35
C VAL A 100 5.48 17.28 -5.85
N GLY A 101 6.26 16.34 -5.28
CA GLY A 101 6.48 16.24 -3.84
C GLY A 101 7.00 17.52 -3.18
N ASP A 102 7.80 18.32 -3.90
CA ASP A 102 8.35 19.58 -3.39
C ASP A 102 7.43 20.80 -3.57
N ILE A 103 6.38 20.69 -4.40
CA ILE A 103 5.49 21.82 -4.78
C ILE A 103 4.08 21.59 -4.21
N LEU A 104 3.89 20.55 -3.39
CA LEU A 104 2.61 20.19 -2.82
C LEU A 104 2.10 21.32 -1.91
N ASP A 105 0.95 21.89 -2.28
CA ASP A 105 0.37 23.04 -1.60
C ASP A 105 -0.81 22.59 -0.73
N LYS A 106 -0.76 22.94 0.55
CA LYS A 106 -1.80 22.58 1.55
C LYS A 106 -3.12 23.30 1.33
N GLU A 107 -3.12 24.44 0.66
CA GLU A 107 -4.34 25.20 0.36
C GLU A 107 -5.10 24.61 -0.83
N LYS A 108 -4.43 23.80 -1.65
CA LYS A 108 -5.07 23.11 -2.77
C LYS A 108 -5.79 21.86 -2.28
N PHE A 109 -6.93 21.59 -2.89
CA PHE A 109 -7.69 20.36 -2.65
C PHE A 109 -6.83 19.10 -2.86
N LEU A 110 -5.97 19.08 -3.88
CA LEU A 110 -4.95 18.05 -4.06
C LEU A 110 -3.68 18.40 -3.27
N GLY A 111 -3.84 18.48 -1.95
CA GLY A 111 -2.75 18.72 -1.00
C GLY A 111 -2.27 17.43 -0.32
N PRO A 112 -1.27 17.54 0.57
CA PRO A 112 -0.69 16.39 1.29
C PRO A 112 -1.74 15.50 1.98
N ASN A 113 -2.78 16.11 2.57
CA ASN A 113 -3.84 15.40 3.28
C ASN A 113 -4.66 14.45 2.38
N VAL A 114 -4.97 14.86 1.15
CA VAL A 114 -5.71 13.99 0.22
C VAL A 114 -4.83 12.86 -0.28
N LEU A 115 -3.53 13.11 -0.49
CA LEU A 115 -2.57 12.07 -0.87
C LEU A 115 -2.45 11.01 0.21
N LYS A 116 -2.32 11.43 1.48
CA LYS A 116 -2.35 10.56 2.66
C LYS A 116 -3.61 9.69 2.69
N MET A 117 -4.79 10.29 2.55
CA MET A 117 -6.06 9.55 2.54
C MET A 117 -6.11 8.49 1.43
N VAL A 118 -5.64 8.82 0.22
CA VAL A 118 -5.62 7.88 -0.91
C VAL A 118 -4.69 6.69 -0.63
N LEU A 119 -3.53 6.93 -0.03
CA LEU A 119 -2.59 5.88 0.38
C LEU A 119 -3.13 5.03 1.54
N CYS A 120 -3.82 5.63 2.52
CA CYS A 120 -4.45 4.91 3.63
C CYS A 120 -5.58 3.96 3.20
N ILE A 121 -6.15 4.13 1.99
CA ILE A 121 -7.16 3.20 1.46
C ILE A 121 -6.52 1.85 1.06
N THR A 122 -5.21 1.82 0.77
CA THR A 122 -4.49 0.62 0.32
C THR A 122 -4.56 -0.56 1.31
N PRO A 123 -4.25 -0.42 2.61
CA PRO A 123 -4.46 -1.48 3.60
C PRO A 123 -5.90 -2.00 3.65
N LEU A 124 -6.88 -1.09 3.54
CA LEU A 124 -8.30 -1.45 3.59
C LEU A 124 -8.74 -2.20 2.31
N LEU A 125 -8.15 -1.89 1.16
CA LEU A 125 -8.38 -2.61 -0.09
C LEU A 125 -7.88 -4.05 0.00
N LEU A 126 -6.71 -4.26 0.61
CA LEU A 126 -6.16 -5.59 0.86
C LEU A 126 -7.11 -6.46 1.69
N LEU A 127 -7.60 -5.92 2.81
CA LEU A 127 -8.54 -6.62 3.70
C LEU A 127 -9.84 -6.99 2.98
N LEU A 128 -10.35 -6.10 2.11
CA LEU A 128 -11.57 -6.36 1.34
C LEU A 128 -11.35 -7.47 0.30
N LEU A 129 -10.22 -7.42 -0.43
CA LEU A 129 -9.86 -8.41 -1.44
C LEU A 129 -9.83 -9.83 -0.84
N LEU A 130 -9.31 -9.95 0.38
CA LEU A 130 -9.13 -11.23 1.05
C LEU A 130 -10.41 -11.77 1.70
N ASN A 131 -11.30 -10.89 2.18
CA ASN A 131 -12.62 -11.30 2.63
C ASN A 131 -13.54 -11.81 1.51
N THR A 132 -13.18 -11.55 0.25
CA THR A 132 -13.96 -11.97 -0.94
C THR A 132 -13.56 -13.38 -1.44
N ALA A 133 -12.48 -13.98 -0.91
CA ALA A 133 -12.01 -15.29 -1.35
C ALA A 133 -12.95 -16.42 -0.88
N GLU A 134 -13.48 -17.22 -1.82
CA GLU A 134 -14.39 -18.35 -1.52
C GLU A 134 -13.70 -19.51 -0.77
N ASP A 135 -12.39 -19.66 -0.94
CA ASP A 135 -11.58 -20.76 -0.39
C ASP A 135 -11.01 -20.48 1.03
N VAL A 136 -11.36 -19.35 1.67
CA VAL A 136 -10.87 -19.00 3.03
C VAL A 136 -11.23 -20.08 4.07
N LYS A 137 -12.29 -20.85 3.81
CA LYS A 137 -12.76 -21.92 4.70
C LYS A 137 -11.76 -23.09 4.84
N ASP A 138 -10.91 -23.32 3.83
CA ASP A 138 -9.92 -24.41 3.83
C ASP A 138 -8.57 -24.01 4.46
N HIS A 139 -8.31 -22.71 4.65
CA HIS A 139 -7.08 -22.14 5.23
C HIS A 139 -7.37 -21.22 6.44
N LYS A 140 -8.27 -21.70 7.31
CA LYS A 140 -9.03 -20.96 8.32
C LYS A 140 -8.23 -20.14 9.35
N GLU A 141 -6.96 -20.48 9.61
CA GLU A 141 -6.14 -19.79 10.64
C GLU A 141 -4.94 -19.02 10.06
N LEU A 142 -4.38 -19.45 8.94
CA LEU A 142 -3.17 -18.84 8.35
C LEU A 142 -3.48 -17.57 7.55
N VAL A 143 -4.61 -17.55 6.84
CA VAL A 143 -4.99 -16.41 5.98
C VAL A 143 -5.27 -15.16 6.82
N PRO A 144 -6.10 -15.18 7.88
CA PRO A 144 -6.43 -13.97 8.63
C PRO A 144 -5.22 -13.33 9.34
N SER A 145 -4.33 -14.15 9.90
CA SER A 145 -3.12 -13.66 10.58
C SER A 145 -2.16 -12.98 9.61
N LEU A 146 -1.95 -13.57 8.42
CA LEU A 146 -1.12 -12.97 7.37
C LEU A 146 -1.74 -11.67 6.86
N CYS A 147 -3.06 -11.67 6.60
CA CYS A 147 -3.78 -10.46 6.16
C CYS A 147 -3.60 -9.31 7.14
N PHE A 148 -3.68 -9.60 8.44
CA PHE A 148 -3.51 -8.61 9.49
C PHE A 148 -2.09 -8.05 9.49
N GLN A 149 -1.08 -8.92 9.42
CA GLN A 149 0.34 -8.51 9.33
C GLN A 149 0.58 -7.62 8.11
N MET A 150 0.16 -8.06 6.93
CA MET A 150 0.26 -7.27 5.71
C MET A 150 -0.42 -5.90 5.82
N ALA A 151 -1.63 -5.84 6.39
CA ALA A 151 -2.35 -4.58 6.55
C ALA A 151 -1.62 -3.63 7.50
N VAL A 152 -0.99 -4.17 8.56
CA VAL A 152 -0.15 -3.40 9.49
C VAL A 152 1.10 -2.89 8.79
N ASP A 153 1.84 -3.75 8.08
CA ASP A 153 3.06 -3.37 7.33
C ASP A 153 2.76 -2.26 6.30
N LEU A 154 1.66 -2.40 5.54
CA LEU A 154 1.21 -1.37 4.61
C LEU A 154 0.86 -0.05 5.32
N PHE A 155 0.26 -0.12 6.51
CA PHE A 155 -0.07 1.08 7.28
C PHE A 155 1.21 1.76 7.79
N ASP A 156 2.20 1.00 8.25
CA ASP A 156 3.51 1.52 8.66
C ASP A 156 4.23 2.21 7.50
N ALA A 157 4.19 1.63 6.29
CA ALA A 157 4.73 2.29 5.09
C ALA A 157 4.01 3.62 4.77
N VAL A 158 2.69 3.68 4.96
CA VAL A 158 1.91 4.92 4.79
C VAL A 158 2.24 5.96 5.86
N GLU A 159 2.44 5.56 7.11
CA GLU A 159 2.89 6.46 8.19
C GLU A 159 4.28 7.05 7.87
N ILE A 160 5.20 6.26 7.32
CA ILE A 160 6.52 6.79 6.90
C ILE A 160 6.37 7.83 5.78
N ILE A 161 5.49 7.58 4.80
CA ILE A 161 5.18 8.55 3.75
C ILE A 161 4.54 9.82 4.34
N ASP A 162 3.67 9.68 5.33
CA ASP A 162 3.03 10.80 6.03
C ASP A 162 4.06 11.72 6.70
N ILE A 163 5.08 11.16 7.33
CA ILE A 163 6.18 11.94 7.90
C ILE A 163 6.91 12.74 6.81
N VAL A 164 7.14 12.14 5.64
CA VAL A 164 7.74 12.84 4.50
C VAL A 164 6.83 13.97 4.01
N LEU A 165 5.51 13.74 3.94
CA LEU A 165 4.56 14.76 3.52
C LEU A 165 4.50 15.93 4.50
N GLU A 166 4.46 15.64 5.80
CA GLU A 166 4.47 16.67 6.84
C GLU A 166 5.76 17.49 6.83
N GLU A 167 6.91 16.87 6.55
CA GLU A 167 8.17 17.58 6.34
C GLU A 167 8.09 18.54 5.16
N ARG A 168 7.57 18.11 4.00
CA ARG A 168 7.46 18.97 2.82
C ARG A 168 6.54 20.17 3.08
N GLU A 169 5.56 20.01 3.97
CA GLU A 169 4.60 21.05 4.32
C GLU A 169 5.13 22.04 5.37
N HIS A 170 5.81 21.55 6.41
CA HIS A 170 6.18 22.35 7.58
C HIS A 170 7.69 22.61 7.70
N SER A 171 8.50 21.98 6.85
CA SER A 171 9.97 22.14 6.79
C SER A 171 10.65 21.98 8.16
N TYR A 172 10.48 20.82 8.82
CA TYR A 172 11.10 20.53 10.11
C TYR A 172 12.63 20.34 10.03
N GLY A 173 13.21 20.40 8.83
CA GLY A 173 14.66 20.39 8.58
C GLY A 173 15.19 19.01 8.21
N ILE A 174 14.32 18.06 7.86
CA ILE A 174 14.74 16.75 7.35
C ILE A 174 15.32 16.94 5.94
N PRO A 175 16.56 16.48 5.67
CA PRO A 175 17.16 16.58 4.36
C PRO A 175 16.30 15.88 3.29
N LYS A 176 16.15 16.52 2.13
CA LYS A 176 15.41 15.98 0.99
C LYS A 176 15.80 14.53 0.64
N GLY A 177 17.10 14.23 0.60
CA GLY A 177 17.58 12.87 0.31
C GLY A 177 17.17 11.83 1.36
N PHE A 178 17.00 12.25 2.63
CA PHE A 178 16.49 11.36 3.68
C PHE A 178 15.00 11.08 3.47
N GLY A 179 14.20 12.10 3.14
CA GLY A 179 12.80 11.93 2.77
C GLY A 179 12.60 11.06 1.52
N ASP A 180 13.42 11.23 0.49
CA ASP A 180 13.38 10.40 -0.72
C ASP A 180 13.72 8.93 -0.39
N THR A 181 14.66 8.70 0.52
CA THR A 181 14.99 7.35 1.02
C THR A 181 13.81 6.70 1.75
N MET A 182 13.08 7.48 2.56
CA MET A 182 11.87 6.99 3.24
C MET A 182 10.79 6.57 2.24
N VAL A 183 10.56 7.35 1.18
CA VAL A 183 9.61 7.00 0.13
C VAL A 183 10.03 5.73 -0.60
N VAL A 184 11.33 5.58 -0.91
CA VAL A 184 11.85 4.35 -1.53
C VAL A 184 11.62 3.13 -0.63
N LEU A 185 11.88 3.25 0.67
CA LEU A 185 11.65 2.17 1.63
C LEU A 185 10.15 1.83 1.75
N ALA A 186 9.27 2.81 1.79
CA ALA A 186 7.82 2.59 1.78
C ALA A 186 7.36 1.88 0.49
N CYS A 187 7.91 2.26 -0.67
CA CYS A 187 7.64 1.58 -1.94
C CYS A 187 8.14 0.12 -1.95
N ILE A 188 9.32 -0.15 -1.39
CA ILE A 188 9.82 -1.53 -1.23
C ILE A 188 8.86 -2.33 -0.34
N SER A 189 8.38 -1.73 0.74
CA SER A 189 7.46 -2.35 1.70
C SER A 189 6.13 -2.72 1.03
N PHE A 190 5.58 -1.82 0.21
CA PHE A 190 4.44 -2.15 -0.65
C PHE A 190 4.69 -3.36 -1.54
N LEU A 191 5.87 -3.45 -2.19
CA LEU A 191 6.27 -4.57 -3.05
C LEU A 191 6.55 -5.88 -2.31
N LEU A 192 6.79 -5.86 -1.00
CA LEU A 192 6.94 -7.07 -0.21
C LEU A 192 5.58 -7.75 0.05
N SER A 193 4.48 -6.98 0.07
CA SER A 193 3.14 -7.53 0.33
C SER A 193 2.69 -8.64 -0.65
N PRO A 194 2.89 -8.58 -1.98
CA PRO A 194 2.52 -9.68 -2.88
C PRO A 194 3.45 -10.89 -2.73
N TRP A 195 4.70 -10.69 -2.32
CA TRP A 195 5.65 -11.78 -2.04
C TRP A 195 5.21 -12.61 -0.83
N GLN A 196 4.68 -11.95 0.20
CA GLN A 196 4.08 -12.61 1.38
C GLN A 196 2.94 -13.56 1.02
N MET A 197 2.10 -13.16 0.05
CA MET A 197 0.96 -13.94 -0.41
C MET A 197 1.36 -15.12 -1.29
N ALA A 198 2.25 -14.90 -2.27
CA ALA A 198 2.63 -15.91 -3.26
C ALA A 198 3.27 -17.17 -2.63
N GLU A 199 3.97 -17.01 -1.51
CA GLU A 199 4.63 -18.13 -0.83
C GLU A 199 3.67 -18.97 0.03
N ASN A 200 2.59 -18.37 0.56
CA ASN A 200 1.63 -19.08 1.41
C ASN A 200 0.60 -19.90 0.61
N ASP A 201 0.39 -19.61 -0.69
CA ASP A 201 -0.38 -20.48 -1.61
C ASP A 201 0.39 -21.76 -2.00
N LEU A 202 1.72 -21.76 -1.81
CA LEU A 202 2.64 -22.82 -2.24
C LEU A 202 2.94 -23.86 -1.16
N GLU A 203 2.08 -24.02 -0.15
CA GLU A 203 2.26 -24.92 1.01
C GLU A 203 2.35 -26.43 0.70
N LYS A 204 2.62 -26.85 -0.55
CA LYS A 204 2.69 -28.26 -0.94
C LYS A 204 4.08 -28.87 -1.11
N ASP A 205 5.19 -28.11 -1.09
CA ASP A 205 6.51 -28.71 -1.41
C ASP A 205 7.71 -28.33 -0.51
N LYS A 206 8.70 -29.22 -0.40
CA LYS A 206 9.84 -29.19 0.56
C LYS A 206 10.88 -28.07 0.31
N LEU A 207 10.80 -27.36 -0.81
CA LEU A 207 11.66 -26.19 -1.13
C LEU A 207 11.42 -24.99 -0.16
N ARG A 208 10.34 -25.08 0.63
CA ARG A 208 9.68 -24.13 1.55
C ARG A 208 10.43 -23.64 2.79
N ARG A 209 11.47 -24.31 3.29
CA ARG A 209 12.09 -23.90 4.59
C ARG A 209 13.15 -22.80 4.47
N ARG A 210 13.78 -22.65 3.30
CA ARG A 210 14.85 -21.67 3.06
C ARG A 210 14.26 -20.32 2.65
N THR A 211 13.28 -20.33 1.75
CA THR A 211 12.60 -19.12 1.27
C THR A 211 11.77 -18.45 2.39
N ALA A 212 11.02 -19.23 3.18
CA ALA A 212 10.25 -18.68 4.30
C ALA A 212 11.14 -18.08 5.41
N LYS A 213 12.35 -18.63 5.63
CA LYS A 213 13.33 -18.04 6.54
C LYS A 213 13.87 -16.71 6.02
N TRP A 214 14.18 -16.63 4.73
CA TRP A 214 14.62 -15.38 4.11
C TRP A 214 13.52 -14.31 4.15
N ARG A 215 12.25 -14.68 3.96
CA ARG A 215 11.11 -13.77 4.12
C ARG A 215 11.06 -13.15 5.51
N TYR A 216 11.03 -13.97 6.56
CA TYR A 216 11.03 -13.48 7.94
C TYR A 216 12.23 -12.57 8.25
N ILE A 217 13.41 -12.88 7.69
CA ILE A 217 14.60 -12.06 7.86
C ILE A 217 14.46 -10.71 7.13
N VAL A 218 13.97 -10.70 5.88
CA VAL A 218 13.79 -9.48 5.09
C VAL A 218 12.71 -8.59 5.71
N GLU A 219 11.56 -9.13 6.12
CA GLU A 219 10.51 -8.38 6.82
C GLU A 219 11.00 -7.82 8.15
N MET A 220 11.72 -8.63 8.94
CA MET A 220 12.28 -8.15 10.19
C MET A 220 13.29 -7.01 9.98
N ILE A 221 14.10 -7.08 8.93
CA ILE A 221 15.12 -6.06 8.65
C ILE A 221 14.50 -4.80 8.03
N VAL A 222 13.66 -4.95 7.01
CA VAL A 222 13.10 -3.82 6.26
C VAL A 222 11.95 -3.18 7.03
N GLU A 223 10.89 -3.93 7.34
CA GLU A 223 9.66 -3.38 7.93
C GLU A 223 9.89 -3.02 9.40
N ASN A 224 10.49 -3.92 10.18
CA ASN A 224 10.60 -3.69 11.63
C ASN A 224 11.85 -2.87 12.00
N LEU A 225 13.04 -3.25 11.51
CA LEU A 225 14.27 -2.57 11.91
C LEU A 225 14.48 -1.23 11.19
N ALA A 226 14.33 -1.18 9.86
CA ALA A 226 14.60 0.06 9.12
C ALA A 226 13.60 1.16 9.47
N PHE A 227 12.29 0.85 9.54
CA PHE A 227 11.30 1.84 9.98
C PHE A 227 11.47 2.25 11.44
N LEU A 228 11.89 1.35 12.33
CA LEU A 228 12.19 1.72 13.73
C LEU A 228 13.41 2.66 13.81
N VAL A 229 14.47 2.39 13.05
CA VAL A 229 15.65 3.28 12.98
C VAL A 229 15.25 4.65 12.44
N ILE A 230 14.46 4.70 11.37
CA ILE A 230 13.96 5.96 10.78
C ILE A 230 13.16 6.75 11.82
N ARG A 231 12.15 6.13 12.45
CA ARG A 231 11.33 6.77 13.47
C ARG A 231 12.18 7.24 14.66
N SER A 232 13.18 6.46 15.08
CA SER A 232 14.12 6.85 16.13
C SER A 232 14.92 8.09 15.75
N VAL A 233 15.47 8.15 14.53
CA VAL A 233 16.19 9.34 14.02
C VAL A 233 15.26 10.56 14.01
N ILE A 234 14.01 10.40 13.59
CA ILE A 234 13.01 11.48 13.58
C ILE A 234 12.76 12.02 14.99
N VAL A 235 12.54 11.15 15.98
CA VAL A 235 12.32 11.56 17.37
C VAL A 235 13.56 12.23 17.96
N PHE A 236 14.72 11.57 17.89
CA PHE A 236 15.91 12.04 18.60
C PHE A 236 16.56 13.27 17.94
N LYS A 237 16.56 13.34 16.61
CA LYS A 237 17.26 14.41 15.88
C LYS A 237 16.33 15.56 15.51
N TYR A 238 15.07 15.27 15.18
CA TYR A 238 14.11 16.26 14.69
C TYR A 238 13.02 16.60 15.71
N LYS A 239 13.09 16.01 16.93
CA LYS A 239 12.20 16.30 18.08
C LYS A 239 10.70 16.19 17.77
N LYS A 240 10.34 15.39 16.77
CA LYS A 240 8.94 15.10 16.44
C LYS A 240 8.45 13.98 17.35
N ASP A 241 7.29 14.15 17.98
CA ASP A 241 6.72 13.16 18.90
C ASP A 241 6.14 11.95 18.14
N GLU A 242 7.00 10.97 17.85
CA GLU A 242 6.64 9.67 17.26
C GLU A 242 6.88 8.51 18.26
N SER A 243 7.04 8.83 19.54
CA SER A 243 7.46 7.91 20.61
C SER A 243 6.51 6.72 20.82
N ILE A 244 5.20 6.93 20.64
CA ILE A 244 4.17 5.88 20.72
C ILE A 244 4.34 4.86 19.57
N PHE A 245 4.64 5.33 18.37
CA PHE A 245 4.88 4.46 17.21
C PHE A 245 6.20 3.70 17.33
N ILE A 246 7.24 4.28 17.94
CA ILE A 246 8.48 3.55 18.27
C ILE A 246 8.18 2.38 19.22
N ALA A 247 7.37 2.62 20.27
CA ALA A 247 7.03 1.57 21.22
C ALA A 247 6.26 0.40 20.54
N LYS A 248 5.29 0.73 19.68
CA LYS A 248 4.54 -0.26 18.88
C LYS A 248 5.47 -1.12 18.02
N ASN A 249 6.38 -0.49 17.28
CA ASN A 249 7.31 -1.21 16.40
C ASN A 249 8.37 -2.01 17.19
N GLY A 250 8.79 -1.50 18.35
CA GLY A 250 9.68 -2.24 19.26
C GLY A 250 9.03 -3.53 19.78
N ILE A 251 7.75 -3.48 20.15
CA ILE A 251 6.99 -4.66 20.57
C ILE A 251 6.86 -5.66 19.41
N ALA A 252 6.52 -5.19 18.20
CA ALA A 252 6.41 -6.02 17.01
C ALA A 252 7.73 -6.74 16.67
N PHE A 253 8.86 -6.02 16.73
CA PHE A 253 10.19 -6.60 16.53
C PHE A 253 10.52 -7.69 17.57
N VAL A 254 10.28 -7.44 18.85
CA VAL A 254 10.53 -8.42 19.92
C VAL A 254 9.66 -9.67 19.74
N LEU A 255 8.37 -9.50 19.41
CA LEU A 255 7.47 -10.62 19.12
C LEU A 255 7.94 -11.42 17.89
N GLY A 256 8.42 -10.75 16.84
CA GLY A 256 9.02 -11.38 15.67
C GLY A 256 10.24 -12.24 16.03
N VAL A 257 11.16 -11.72 16.85
CA VAL A 257 12.34 -12.47 17.33
C VAL A 257 11.93 -13.68 18.16
N MET A 258 10.91 -13.54 19.03
CA MET A 258 10.40 -14.64 19.85
C MET A 258 9.74 -15.73 18.99
N GLY A 259 8.96 -15.36 17.98
CA GLY A 259 8.34 -16.30 17.04
C GLY A 259 9.35 -17.10 16.21
N ILE A 260 10.44 -16.46 15.77
CA ILE A 260 11.53 -17.17 15.06
C ILE A 260 12.24 -18.18 15.97
N ARG A 261 12.37 -17.86 17.27
CA ARG A 261 12.96 -18.79 18.25
C ARG A 261 12.05 -19.99 18.54
N SER A 262 10.72 -19.83 18.54
CA SER A 262 9.79 -20.95 18.76
C SER A 262 9.73 -21.92 17.58
N LEU A 263 9.94 -21.43 16.34
CA LEU A 263 10.02 -22.27 15.12
C LEU A 263 11.32 -23.10 15.00
N LYS A 264 12.30 -22.87 15.89
CA LYS A 264 13.59 -23.57 15.91
C LYS A 264 13.62 -24.75 16.88
N ASN A 265 12.65 -24.84 17.80
CA ASN A 265 12.41 -26.00 18.67
C ASN A 265 11.34 -26.92 18.06
#